data_AF-B4GEI4-F1
#
_entry.id   AF-B4GEI4-F1
#
_cell.length_a   1.000
_cell.length_b   1.000
_cell.length_c   1.000
_cell.angle_alpha   90.00
_cell.angle_beta   90.00
_cell.angle_gamma   90.00
#
_symmetry.space_group_name_H-M   'P 1'
#
loop_
_entity.id
_entity.type
_entity.pdbx_description
1 polymer ?
#
loop_
_entity_poly.entity_id
_entity_poly.type
_entity_poly.pdbx_seq_one_letter_code
_entity_poly.pdbx_strand_id
1 'polypeptide(L)'
;MRLFGAALFVLKAIVWLPIAVYVPALTFNQVTGIGIHTITPIVIVICTFYTCVGGLKGVVYTDVVQSVIMYGSLIVIMIKGTLDLGGFGVVWRRNREGGRLNTPDWTMDPTVRLSVFSVFVGGVIFKLQSTSINQATVQRFMSLPSLKHIKQTLYTFSIGLILLYCGCIYIGLVCYATYYDCDPMSTGLAGRRDQLVPLLVMRVLGVVPGLPGLFVSAVFSAALSSLSTLLNSLSAVILEDFVRPKMGKSMKESHVALTMRLVVIIFGISSIFMVYVVEKLGMVLQLSATLQSSLYGPMLGVFTVGMLMPWVGEKSTFVGSICAFLTMAWIAVNAQIANVTGSFRHKKLPVSVGNCDYEFDMNRYLNSTSEQEHHSGSSVYHVSFLLYAMLGASLTIIIANLATFVFGRQDVKDVDEELLAPFVQRYLRKNKYYEGVELKKRTNNL
;
A
#
# COMPACT_ATOMS: atom_id res chain seq x y z
N MET A 1 12.79 -14.62 -15.71
CA MET A 1 11.98 -13.50 -15.16
C MET A 1 11.00 -13.88 -14.04
N ARG A 2 10.20 -14.94 -14.17
CA ARG A 2 9.17 -15.32 -13.18
C ARG A 2 9.64 -15.38 -11.72
N LEU A 3 10.77 -16.05 -11.48
CA LEU A 3 11.35 -16.19 -10.14
C LEU A 3 11.74 -14.83 -9.51
N PHE A 4 12.17 -13.87 -10.32
CA PHE A 4 12.51 -12.53 -9.86
C PHE A 4 11.26 -11.77 -9.39
N GLY A 5 10.15 -11.83 -10.15
CA GLY A 5 8.87 -11.26 -9.72
C GLY A 5 8.35 -11.91 -8.44
N ALA A 6 8.48 -13.23 -8.32
CA ALA A 6 8.14 -13.96 -7.10
C ALA A 6 9.00 -13.52 -5.89
N ALA A 7 10.31 -13.31 -6.09
CA ALA A 7 11.22 -12.82 -5.06
C ALA A 7 10.88 -11.40 -4.60
N LEU A 8 10.56 -10.48 -5.53
CA LEU A 8 10.10 -9.13 -5.20
C LEU A 8 8.77 -9.15 -4.42
N PHE A 9 7.85 -10.05 -4.78
CA PHE A 9 6.61 -10.25 -4.03
C PHE A 9 6.88 -10.72 -2.59
N VAL A 10 7.76 -11.71 -2.42
CA VAL A 10 8.16 -12.21 -1.10
C VAL A 10 8.80 -11.10 -0.28
N LEU A 11 9.72 -10.32 -0.86
CA LEU A 11 10.36 -9.18 -0.19
C LEU A 11 9.33 -8.12 0.23
N LYS A 12 8.36 -7.82 -0.62
CA LYS A 12 7.24 -6.93 -0.29
C LYS A 12 6.43 -7.46 0.88
N ALA A 13 6.18 -8.76 0.91
CA ALA A 13 5.46 -9.37 2.01
C ALA A 13 6.21 -9.20 3.33
N ILE A 14 7.53 -9.47 3.37
CA ILE A 14 8.38 -9.30 4.56
C ILE A 14 8.28 -7.88 5.12
N VAL A 15 8.31 -6.89 4.25
CA VAL A 15 8.33 -5.48 4.64
C VAL A 15 6.95 -4.97 5.07
N TRP A 16 5.89 -5.41 4.38
CA TRP A 16 4.53 -4.90 4.62
C TRP A 16 3.82 -5.60 5.80
N LEU A 17 4.10 -6.88 6.03
CA LEU A 17 3.48 -7.67 7.11
C LEU A 17 3.62 -7.03 8.50
N PRO A 18 4.81 -6.62 8.98
CA PRO A 18 4.95 -5.98 10.29
C PRO A 18 4.21 -4.64 10.38
N ILE A 19 4.10 -3.89 9.27
CA ILE A 19 3.33 -2.64 9.22
C ILE A 19 1.85 -2.91 9.46
N ALA A 20 1.30 -3.94 8.82
CA ALA A 20 -0.10 -4.32 8.99
C ALA A 20 -0.42 -4.84 10.40
N VAL A 21 0.56 -5.43 11.11
CA VAL A 21 0.41 -5.85 12.52
C VAL A 21 0.57 -4.68 13.49
N TYR A 22 1.42 -3.71 13.17
CA TYR A 22 1.69 -2.57 14.03
C TYR A 22 0.48 -1.67 14.26
N VAL A 23 -0.33 -1.41 13.22
CA VAL A 23 -1.53 -0.53 13.31
C VAL A 23 -2.58 -1.00 14.33
N PRO A 24 -3.06 -2.25 14.30
CA PRO A 24 -3.99 -2.74 15.32
C PRO A 24 -3.34 -2.80 16.70
N ALA A 25 -2.05 -3.15 16.79
CA ALA A 25 -1.33 -3.18 18.07
C ALA A 25 -1.23 -1.77 18.69
N LEU A 26 -0.94 -0.74 17.89
CA LEU A 26 -0.94 0.67 18.30
C LEU A 26 -2.31 1.11 18.79
N THR A 27 -3.37 0.74 18.07
CA THR A 27 -4.75 1.07 18.44
C THR A 27 -5.15 0.38 19.74
N PHE A 28 -4.83 -0.90 19.89
CA PHE A 28 -5.10 -1.67 21.10
C PHE A 28 -4.37 -1.08 22.32
N ASN A 29 -3.11 -0.70 22.14
CA ASN A 29 -2.32 -0.04 23.17
C ASN A 29 -2.97 1.27 23.61
N GLN A 30 -3.46 2.09 22.67
CA GLN A 30 -4.09 3.36 23.02
C GLN A 30 -5.40 3.19 23.80
N VAL A 31 -6.15 2.13 23.53
CA VAL A 31 -7.45 1.86 24.17
C VAL A 31 -7.30 1.15 25.51
N THR A 32 -6.35 0.22 25.64
CA THR A 32 -6.22 -0.66 26.81
C THR A 32 -5.02 -0.34 27.71
N GLY A 33 -4.04 0.40 27.21
CA GLY A 33 -2.74 0.62 27.87
C GLY A 33 -1.77 -0.55 27.74
N ILE A 34 -2.17 -1.70 27.20
CA ILE A 34 -1.30 -2.89 27.07
C ILE A 34 -0.23 -2.63 26.01
N GLY A 35 1.03 -2.95 26.33
CA GLY A 35 2.18 -2.69 25.46
C GLY A 35 2.05 -3.33 24.06
N ILE A 36 2.50 -2.60 23.04
CA ILE A 36 2.47 -3.01 21.62
C ILE A 36 3.20 -4.36 21.41
N HIS A 37 4.32 -4.58 22.11
CA HIS A 37 5.11 -5.81 22.00
C HIS A 37 4.44 -7.04 22.63
N THR A 38 3.47 -6.85 23.53
CA THR A 38 2.70 -7.95 24.14
C THR A 38 1.54 -8.37 23.25
N ILE A 39 0.83 -7.42 22.64
CA ILE A 39 -0.32 -7.71 21.78
C ILE A 39 0.10 -8.23 20.40
N THR A 40 1.27 -7.82 19.90
CA THR A 40 1.79 -8.20 18.57
C THR A 40 1.88 -9.74 18.38
N PRO A 41 2.52 -10.51 19.29
CA PRO A 41 2.53 -11.97 19.21
C PRO A 41 1.12 -12.58 19.21
N ILE A 42 0.19 -12.06 20.02
CA ILE A 42 -1.18 -12.57 20.11
C ILE A 42 -1.90 -12.41 18.77
N VAL A 43 -1.80 -11.24 18.15
CA VAL A 43 -2.37 -10.96 16.81
C VAL A 43 -1.82 -11.93 15.77
N ILE A 44 -0.51 -12.14 15.77
CA ILE A 44 0.15 -13.05 14.81
C ILE A 44 -0.27 -14.50 15.02
N VAL A 45 -0.37 -14.96 16.27
CA VAL A 45 -0.82 -16.33 16.57
C VAL A 45 -2.25 -16.55 16.09
N ILE A 46 -3.16 -15.64 16.41
CA ILE A 46 -4.56 -15.69 15.95
C ILE A 46 -4.60 -15.67 14.42
N CYS A 47 -3.88 -14.75 13.78
CA CYS A 47 -3.83 -14.61 12.34
C CYS A 47 -3.32 -15.87 11.63
N THR A 48 -2.23 -16.42 12.14
CA THR A 48 -1.60 -17.64 11.63
C THR A 48 -2.54 -18.82 11.77
N PHE A 49 -3.21 -18.96 12.92
CA PHE A 49 -4.13 -20.06 13.18
C PHE A 49 -5.27 -20.09 12.17
N TYR A 50 -6.03 -19.00 12.00
CA TYR A 50 -7.18 -19.03 11.11
C TYR A 50 -6.77 -19.09 9.62
N THR A 51 -5.62 -18.51 9.25
CA THR A 51 -5.09 -18.60 7.87
C THR A 51 -4.72 -20.05 7.52
N CYS A 52 -4.10 -20.78 8.46
CA CYS A 52 -3.73 -22.18 8.30
C CYS A 52 -4.93 -23.13 8.21
N VAL A 53 -6.06 -22.77 8.81
CA VAL A 53 -7.29 -23.60 8.84
C VAL A 53 -8.22 -23.30 7.67
N GLY A 54 -8.43 -22.03 7.31
CA GLY A 54 -9.49 -21.62 6.40
C GLY A 54 -9.18 -21.73 4.90
N GLY A 55 -7.91 -21.63 4.51
CA GLY A 55 -7.52 -21.48 3.10
C GLY A 55 -8.20 -20.27 2.42
N LEU A 56 -8.10 -20.16 1.08
CA LEU A 56 -8.65 -18.99 0.37
C LEU A 56 -10.16 -18.81 0.58
N LYS A 57 -10.94 -19.92 0.56
CA LYS A 57 -12.40 -19.86 0.73
C LYS A 57 -12.77 -19.36 2.13
N GLY A 58 -12.17 -19.92 3.19
CA GLY A 58 -12.43 -19.48 4.56
C GLY A 58 -12.06 -18.02 4.77
N VAL A 59 -10.90 -17.59 4.26
CA VAL A 59 -10.45 -16.19 4.33
C VAL A 59 -11.45 -15.23 3.67
N VAL A 60 -12.01 -15.59 2.52
CA VAL A 60 -13.01 -14.74 1.84
C VAL A 60 -14.30 -14.61 2.65
N TYR A 61 -14.77 -15.68 3.30
CA TYR A 61 -15.96 -15.59 4.16
C TYR A 61 -15.73 -14.70 5.39
N THR A 62 -14.57 -14.83 6.04
CA THR A 62 -14.23 -13.99 7.20
C THR A 62 -14.09 -12.52 6.81
N ASP A 63 -13.52 -12.25 5.64
CA ASP A 63 -13.36 -10.88 5.12
C ASP A 63 -14.70 -10.15 4.94
N VAL A 64 -15.76 -10.86 4.53
CA VAL A 64 -17.09 -10.27 4.36
C VAL A 64 -17.64 -9.80 5.71
N VAL A 65 -17.56 -10.64 6.74
CA VAL A 65 -18.00 -10.28 8.10
C VAL A 65 -17.17 -9.14 8.67
N GLN A 66 -15.84 -9.21 8.50
CA GLN A 66 -14.88 -8.18 8.92
C GLN A 66 -15.16 -6.82 8.25
N SER A 67 -15.56 -6.82 6.98
CA SER A 67 -15.94 -5.60 6.26
C SER A 67 -17.16 -4.93 6.89
N VAL A 68 -18.18 -5.70 7.29
CA VAL A 68 -19.38 -5.15 7.96
C VAL A 68 -19.01 -4.47 9.27
N ILE A 69 -18.17 -5.10 10.09
CA ILE A 69 -17.69 -4.54 11.37
C ILE A 69 -16.92 -3.25 11.12
N MET A 70 -16.07 -3.23 10.09
CA MET A 70 -15.28 -2.07 9.71
C MET A 70 -16.15 -0.86 9.32
N TYR A 71 -17.10 -1.03 8.39
CA TYR A 71 -18.00 0.06 8.00
C TYR A 71 -18.92 0.49 9.15
N GLY A 72 -19.43 -0.46 9.94
CA GLY A 72 -20.27 -0.17 11.10
C GLY A 72 -19.54 0.70 12.14
N SER A 73 -18.30 0.36 12.47
CA SER A 73 -17.49 1.16 13.41
C SER A 73 -17.23 2.57 12.89
N LEU A 74 -16.91 2.73 11.60
CA LEU A 74 -16.72 4.05 10.99
C LEU A 74 -17.99 4.90 11.13
N ILE A 75 -19.15 4.33 10.81
CA ILE A 75 -20.45 5.04 10.92
C ILE A 75 -20.70 5.49 12.36
N VAL A 76 -20.48 4.62 13.36
CA VAL A 76 -20.67 4.96 14.77
C VAL A 76 -19.78 6.13 15.20
N ILE A 77 -18.50 6.11 14.83
CA ILE A 77 -17.54 7.19 15.16
C ILE A 77 -17.95 8.50 14.48
N MET A 78 -18.32 8.43 13.20
CA MET A 78 -18.75 9.61 12.45
C MET A 78 -19.99 10.25 13.08
N ILE A 79 -21.01 9.46 13.42
CA ILE A 79 -22.25 9.97 14.02
C ILE A 79 -21.96 10.54 15.41
N LYS A 80 -21.38 9.75 16.31
CA LYS A 80 -21.17 10.14 17.71
C LYS A 80 -20.21 11.33 17.82
N GLY A 81 -19.09 11.30 17.09
CA GLY A 81 -18.12 12.39 17.07
C GLY A 81 -18.70 13.70 16.50
N THR A 82 -19.62 13.62 15.54
CA THR A 82 -20.30 14.81 15.01
C THR A 82 -21.31 15.37 16.01
N LEU A 83 -22.06 14.51 16.69
CA LEU A 83 -23.05 14.93 17.69
C LEU A 83 -22.39 15.59 18.90
N ASP A 84 -21.29 15.04 19.40
CA ASP A 84 -20.52 15.62 20.53
C ASP A 84 -20.03 17.04 20.24
N LEU A 85 -19.74 17.35 18.97
CA LEU A 85 -19.27 18.66 18.54
C LEU A 85 -20.40 19.67 18.32
N GLY A 86 -21.67 19.27 18.49
CA GLY A 86 -22.83 20.11 18.22
C GLY A 86 -23.31 20.07 16.76
N GLY A 87 -22.91 19.05 16.00
CA GLY A 87 -23.40 18.79 14.64
C GLY A 87 -22.42 19.14 13.52
N PHE A 88 -22.79 18.77 12.29
CA PHE A 88 -21.95 18.93 11.09
C PHE A 88 -21.52 20.39 10.84
N GLY A 89 -22.40 21.36 11.13
CA GLY A 89 -22.09 22.77 10.94
C GLY A 89 -20.87 23.25 11.74
N VAL A 90 -20.69 22.74 12.97
CA VAL A 90 -19.53 23.07 13.81
C VAL A 90 -18.27 22.40 13.28
N VAL A 91 -18.37 21.11 12.89
CA VAL A 91 -17.25 20.37 12.27
C VAL A 91 -16.75 21.12 11.03
N TRP A 92 -17.66 21.50 10.13
CA TRP A 92 -17.33 22.21 8.91
C TRP A 92 -16.69 23.57 9.18
N ARG A 93 -17.29 24.37 10.08
CA ARG A 93 -16.80 25.71 10.43
C ARG A 93 -15.38 25.66 11.00
N ARG A 94 -15.12 24.81 12.00
CA ARG A 94 -13.79 24.65 12.62
C ARG A 94 -12.73 24.24 11.61
N ASN A 95 -13.05 23.29 10.72
CA ASN A 95 -12.11 22.86 9.67
C ASN A 95 -11.85 23.95 8.62
N ARG A 96 -12.86 24.79 8.33
CA ARG A 96 -12.71 25.93 7.41
C ARG A 96 -11.82 27.02 8.02
N GLU A 97 -12.10 27.42 9.26
CA GLU A 97 -11.31 28.41 10.01
C GLU A 97 -9.86 27.92 10.22
N GLY A 98 -9.68 26.62 10.46
CA GLY A 98 -8.38 25.96 10.59
C GLY A 98 -7.64 25.65 9.29
N GLY A 99 -8.19 26.00 8.13
CA GLY A 99 -7.57 25.78 6.82
C GLY A 99 -7.44 24.31 6.39
N ARG A 100 -8.20 23.38 6.97
CA ARG A 100 -8.13 21.93 6.69
C ARG A 100 -8.96 21.47 5.49
N LEU A 101 -9.78 22.36 4.93
CA LEU A 101 -10.56 22.14 3.71
C LEU A 101 -9.80 22.60 2.46
N ASN A 102 -8.47 22.63 2.51
CA ASN A 102 -7.62 23.02 1.39
C ASN A 102 -7.64 21.95 0.30
N THR A 103 -7.61 22.41 -0.96
CA THR A 103 -7.42 21.53 -2.10
C THR A 103 -5.93 21.29 -2.34
N PRO A 104 -5.53 20.17 -2.95
CA PRO A 104 -4.15 19.94 -3.35
C PRO A 104 -3.64 21.07 -4.26
N ASP A 105 -2.39 21.48 -4.09
CA ASP A 105 -1.80 22.53 -4.92
C ASP A 105 -1.75 22.11 -6.39
N TRP A 106 -2.16 23.01 -7.28
CA TRP A 106 -2.11 22.83 -8.73
C TRP A 106 -0.69 23.05 -9.27
N THR A 107 0.21 22.15 -8.90
CA THR A 107 1.61 22.18 -9.33
C THR A 107 2.01 20.84 -9.94
N MET A 108 2.90 20.91 -10.94
CA MET A 108 3.55 19.73 -11.53
C MET A 108 4.88 19.40 -10.86
N ASP A 109 5.20 20.08 -9.76
CA ASP A 109 6.42 19.85 -8.99
C ASP A 109 6.32 18.49 -8.26
N PRO A 110 7.21 17.53 -8.56
CA PRO A 110 7.19 16.20 -7.95
C PRO A 110 7.64 16.21 -6.48
N THR A 111 8.25 17.28 -5.99
CA THR A 111 8.73 17.41 -4.60
C THR A 111 7.61 17.80 -3.62
N VAL A 112 6.50 18.34 -4.14
CA VAL A 112 5.32 18.66 -3.33
C VAL A 112 4.64 17.36 -2.89
N ARG A 113 4.55 17.16 -1.58
CA ARG A 113 4.07 15.91 -0.95
C ARG A 113 2.74 15.42 -1.52
N LEU A 114 1.78 16.31 -1.66
CA LEU A 114 0.40 16.05 -2.10
C LEU A 114 -0.07 17.13 -3.09
N SER A 115 0.60 17.27 -4.23
CA SER A 115 0.11 18.07 -5.37
C SER A 115 -0.96 17.33 -6.17
N VAL A 116 -1.75 18.06 -6.95
CA VAL A 116 -2.69 17.46 -7.93
C VAL A 116 -1.97 16.44 -8.83
N PHE A 117 -0.76 16.76 -9.29
CA PHE A 117 0.05 15.83 -10.08
C PHE A 117 0.37 14.53 -9.33
N SER A 118 0.91 14.62 -8.12
CA SER A 118 1.26 13.44 -7.32
C SER A 118 0.04 12.59 -6.95
N VAL A 119 -1.10 13.22 -6.65
CA VAL A 119 -2.33 12.54 -6.24
C VAL A 119 -3.00 11.86 -7.43
N PHE A 120 -3.16 12.54 -8.56
CA PHE A 120 -3.83 11.94 -9.72
C PHE A 120 -2.92 10.99 -10.47
N VAL A 121 -1.75 11.45 -10.93
CA VAL A 121 -0.85 10.60 -11.74
C VAL A 121 -0.19 9.54 -10.86
N GLY A 122 0.42 9.95 -9.76
CA GLY A 122 1.04 9.02 -8.81
C GLY A 122 0.02 8.08 -8.18
N GLY A 123 -1.13 8.58 -7.73
CA GLY A 123 -2.19 7.75 -7.14
C GLY A 123 -2.80 6.73 -8.10
N VAL A 124 -3.02 7.08 -9.37
CA VAL A 124 -3.50 6.12 -10.39
C VAL A 124 -2.49 5.00 -10.60
N ILE A 125 -1.20 5.34 -10.77
CA ILE A 125 -0.14 4.34 -10.98
C ILE A 125 0.07 3.50 -9.72
N PHE A 126 0.03 4.12 -8.53
CA PHE A 126 0.08 3.44 -7.25
C PHE A 126 -1.07 2.44 -7.10
N LYS A 127 -2.28 2.82 -7.54
CA LYS A 127 -3.43 1.93 -7.48
C LYS A 127 -3.33 0.81 -8.50
N LEU A 128 -2.84 1.10 -9.71
CA LEU A 128 -2.61 0.13 -10.77
C LEU A 128 -1.65 -0.98 -10.30
N GLN A 129 -0.49 -0.64 -9.72
CA GLN A 129 0.42 -1.67 -9.18
C GLN A 129 -0.25 -2.49 -8.07
N SER A 130 -1.06 -1.86 -7.21
CA SER A 130 -1.68 -2.52 -6.07
C SER A 130 -2.79 -3.49 -6.47
N THR A 131 -3.47 -3.28 -7.60
CA THR A 131 -4.62 -4.09 -8.00
C THR A 131 -4.31 -5.03 -9.17
N SER A 132 -3.48 -4.62 -10.13
CA SER A 132 -3.21 -5.39 -11.35
C SER A 132 -2.04 -6.36 -11.22
N ILE A 133 -1.09 -6.09 -10.32
CA ILE A 133 0.17 -6.83 -10.23
C ILE A 133 0.29 -7.59 -8.91
N ASN A 134 -0.26 -7.03 -7.84
CA ASN A 134 -0.24 -7.65 -6.53
C ASN A 134 -0.87 -9.06 -6.58
N GLN A 135 -0.06 -10.06 -6.26
CA GLN A 135 -0.45 -11.47 -6.39
C GLN A 135 -1.74 -11.80 -5.65
N ALA A 136 -1.96 -11.21 -4.47
CA ALA A 136 -3.14 -11.49 -3.69
C ALA A 136 -4.45 -11.02 -4.36
N THR A 137 -4.37 -9.96 -5.14
CA THR A 137 -5.51 -9.46 -5.91
C THR A 137 -5.70 -10.30 -7.17
N VAL A 138 -4.61 -10.62 -7.89
CA VAL A 138 -4.65 -11.46 -9.09
C VAL A 138 -5.22 -12.85 -8.78
N GLN A 139 -4.80 -13.48 -7.68
CA GLN A 139 -5.33 -14.78 -7.25
C GLN A 139 -6.85 -14.78 -7.04
N ARG A 140 -7.39 -13.69 -6.48
CA ARG A 140 -8.85 -13.54 -6.29
C ARG A 140 -9.57 -13.42 -7.63
N PHE A 141 -9.01 -12.67 -8.58
CA PHE A 141 -9.60 -12.56 -9.92
C PHE A 141 -9.59 -13.90 -10.67
N MET A 142 -8.51 -14.68 -10.56
CA MET A 142 -8.40 -16.00 -11.18
C MET A 142 -9.32 -17.05 -10.53
N SER A 143 -9.84 -16.77 -9.33
CA SER A 143 -10.82 -17.64 -8.65
C SER A 143 -12.26 -17.38 -9.10
N LEU A 144 -12.50 -16.35 -9.92
CA LEU A 144 -13.83 -16.00 -10.43
C LEU A 144 -14.11 -16.71 -11.76
N PRO A 145 -15.36 -17.11 -12.03
CA PRO A 145 -15.69 -17.98 -13.15
C PRO A 145 -15.64 -17.27 -14.52
N SER A 146 -15.72 -15.95 -14.57
CA SER A 146 -15.64 -15.22 -15.84
C SER A 146 -15.19 -13.77 -15.69
N LEU A 147 -14.74 -13.19 -16.81
CA LEU A 147 -14.33 -11.78 -16.90
C LEU A 147 -15.45 -10.80 -16.50
N LYS A 148 -16.72 -11.17 -16.73
CA LYS A 148 -17.88 -10.36 -16.29
C LYS A 148 -17.91 -10.23 -14.76
N HIS A 149 -17.67 -11.33 -14.05
CA HIS A 149 -17.62 -11.33 -12.58
C HIS A 149 -16.44 -10.52 -12.07
N ILE A 150 -15.25 -10.64 -12.71
CA ILE A 150 -14.07 -9.82 -12.36
C ILE A 150 -14.40 -8.32 -12.47
N LYS A 151 -15.04 -7.90 -13.56
CA LYS A 151 -15.45 -6.49 -13.75
C LYS A 151 -16.45 -6.04 -12.69
N GLN A 152 -17.46 -6.85 -12.38
CA GLN A 152 -18.43 -6.54 -11.33
C GLN A 152 -17.75 -6.41 -9.96
N THR A 153 -16.85 -7.32 -9.60
CA THR A 153 -16.06 -7.24 -8.36
C THR A 153 -15.21 -5.97 -8.30
N LEU A 154 -14.59 -5.56 -9.42
CA LEU A 154 -13.83 -4.31 -9.49
C LEU A 154 -14.70 -3.07 -9.27
N TYR A 155 -15.91 -3.02 -9.83
CA TYR A 155 -16.84 -1.91 -9.59
C TYR A 155 -17.27 -1.84 -8.12
N THR A 156 -17.70 -2.96 -7.54
CA THR A 156 -18.09 -3.04 -6.13
C THR A 156 -16.93 -2.66 -5.20
N PHE A 157 -15.71 -3.14 -5.50
CA PHE A 157 -14.51 -2.78 -4.76
C PHE A 157 -14.20 -1.28 -4.84
N SER A 158 -14.34 -0.68 -6.03
CA SER A 158 -14.08 0.75 -6.23
C SER A 158 -15.07 1.62 -5.47
N ILE A 159 -16.37 1.29 -5.51
CA ILE A 159 -17.41 2.00 -4.76
C ILE A 159 -17.16 1.89 -3.25
N GLY A 160 -16.93 0.67 -2.75
CA GLY A 160 -16.65 0.45 -1.32
C GLY A 160 -15.42 1.22 -0.87
N LEU A 161 -14.35 1.21 -1.64
CA LEU A 161 -13.12 1.93 -1.31
C LEU A 161 -13.31 3.46 -1.30
N ILE A 162 -14.09 4.01 -2.24
CA ILE A 162 -14.43 5.44 -2.24
C ILE A 162 -15.20 5.79 -0.97
N LEU A 163 -16.23 5.02 -0.61
CA LEU A 163 -17.00 5.24 0.61
C LEU A 163 -16.13 5.16 1.86
N LEU A 164 -15.22 4.18 1.91
CA LEU A 164 -14.25 4.02 2.99
C LEU A 164 -13.34 5.24 3.12
N TYR A 165 -12.75 5.70 2.01
CA TYR A 165 -11.87 6.89 2.03
C TYR A 165 -12.62 8.16 2.42
N CYS A 166 -13.84 8.38 1.92
CA CYS A 166 -14.67 9.50 2.34
C CYS A 166 -14.93 9.47 3.85
N GLY A 167 -15.25 8.29 4.41
CA GLY A 167 -15.44 8.11 5.84
C GLY A 167 -14.17 8.40 6.66
N CYS A 168 -13.01 7.87 6.23
CA CYS A 168 -11.73 8.13 6.90
C CYS A 168 -11.33 9.61 6.85
N ILE A 169 -11.53 10.29 5.71
CA ILE A 169 -11.28 11.73 5.58
C ILE A 169 -12.19 12.51 6.54
N TYR A 170 -13.49 12.16 6.59
CA TYR A 170 -14.43 12.81 7.48
C TYR A 170 -14.07 12.60 8.97
N ILE A 171 -13.65 11.40 9.37
CA ILE A 171 -13.13 11.15 10.74
C ILE A 171 -11.89 12.00 11.02
N GLY A 172 -11.01 12.21 10.03
CA GLY A 172 -9.90 13.16 10.14
C GLY A 172 -10.35 14.60 10.41
N LEU A 173 -11.41 15.06 9.74
CA LEU A 173 -12.01 16.38 9.96
C LEU A 173 -12.65 16.49 11.35
N VAL A 174 -13.36 15.44 11.79
CA VAL A 174 -13.93 15.37 13.15
C VAL A 174 -12.79 15.40 14.18
N CYS A 175 -11.72 14.63 13.97
CA CYS A 175 -10.55 14.61 14.83
C CYS A 175 -9.95 16.02 14.98
N TYR A 176 -9.73 16.73 13.89
CA TYR A 176 -9.24 18.11 13.96
C TYR A 176 -10.24 19.03 14.68
N ALA A 177 -11.53 18.96 14.34
CA ALA A 177 -12.56 19.78 14.97
C ALA A 177 -12.69 19.53 16.49
N THR A 178 -12.37 18.33 16.97
CA THR A 178 -12.32 17.99 18.40
C THR A 178 -11.08 18.56 19.10
N TYR A 179 -9.94 18.65 18.41
CA TYR A 179 -8.65 19.07 18.98
C TYR A 179 -8.16 20.42 18.44
N TYR A 180 -9.05 21.26 17.89
CA TYR A 180 -8.68 22.51 17.21
C TYR A 180 -8.03 23.53 18.16
N ASP A 181 -8.43 23.55 19.43
CA ASP A 181 -7.98 24.43 20.51
C ASP A 181 -7.05 23.76 21.54
N CYS A 182 -6.90 22.44 21.44
CA CYS A 182 -5.96 21.65 22.24
C CYS A 182 -5.38 20.50 21.41
N ASP A 183 -4.25 20.75 20.75
CA ASP A 183 -3.58 19.75 19.93
C ASP A 183 -2.80 18.72 20.77
N PRO A 184 -3.23 17.45 20.82
CA PRO A 184 -2.60 16.41 21.63
C PRO A 184 -1.19 16.03 21.13
N MET A 185 -0.84 16.32 19.86
CA MET A 185 0.51 16.08 19.35
C MET A 185 1.53 17.03 19.95
N SER A 186 1.19 18.32 20.01
CA SER A 186 2.10 19.36 20.52
C SER A 186 2.24 19.33 22.03
N THR A 187 1.17 18.98 22.76
CA THR A 187 1.24 18.79 24.22
C THR A 187 1.95 17.49 24.62
N GLY A 188 2.01 16.51 23.70
CA GLY A 188 2.66 15.23 23.92
C GLY A 188 1.78 14.13 24.47
N LEU A 189 0.47 14.38 24.62
CA LEU A 189 -0.52 13.35 24.91
C LEU A 189 -0.53 12.25 23.83
N ALA A 190 -0.38 12.65 22.57
CA ALA A 190 -0.13 11.76 21.45
C ALA A 190 1.38 11.70 21.18
N GLY A 191 1.98 10.52 21.38
CA GLY A 191 3.38 10.30 21.01
C GLY A 191 3.59 10.27 19.50
N ARG A 192 2.55 9.87 18.73
CA ARG A 192 2.61 9.71 17.27
C ARG A 192 1.32 10.16 16.61
N ARG A 193 1.44 10.59 15.35
CA ARG A 193 0.31 11.03 14.53
C ARG A 193 -0.74 9.94 14.33
N ASP A 194 -0.31 8.68 14.21
CA ASP A 194 -1.21 7.54 14.02
C ASP A 194 -2.04 7.19 15.29
N GLN A 195 -1.74 7.80 16.45
CA GLN A 195 -2.51 7.63 17.69
C GLN A 195 -3.69 8.61 17.82
N LEU A 196 -3.79 9.62 16.95
CA LEU A 196 -4.82 10.66 17.05
C LEU A 196 -6.24 10.10 16.94
N VAL A 197 -6.50 9.21 15.99
CA VAL A 197 -7.84 8.62 15.81
C VAL A 197 -8.19 7.67 16.95
N PRO A 198 -7.31 6.76 17.40
CA PRO A 198 -7.58 6.00 18.63
C PRO A 198 -7.82 6.88 19.87
N LEU A 199 -7.10 7.98 20.04
CA LEU A 199 -7.35 8.97 21.11
C LEU A 199 -8.74 9.62 20.98
N LEU A 200 -9.12 10.04 19.76
CA LEU A 200 -10.45 10.56 19.48
C LEU A 200 -11.52 9.52 19.87
N VAL A 201 -11.32 8.26 19.49
CA VAL A 201 -12.25 7.18 19.82
C VAL A 201 -12.39 7.00 21.32
N MET A 202 -11.32 7.08 22.10
CA MET A 202 -11.43 7.01 23.56
C MET A 202 -12.17 8.21 24.14
N ARG A 203 -11.95 9.41 23.62
CA ARG A 203 -12.65 10.63 24.05
C ARG A 203 -14.14 10.58 23.73
N VAL A 204 -14.47 10.12 22.54
CA VAL A 204 -15.83 10.11 21.99
C VAL A 204 -16.57 8.86 22.49
N LEU A 205 -16.07 7.66 22.28
CA LEU A 205 -16.78 6.43 22.60
C LEU A 205 -16.54 5.91 24.03
N GLY A 206 -15.54 6.43 24.75
CA GLY A 206 -15.15 5.91 26.08
C GLY A 206 -16.24 6.01 27.16
N VAL A 207 -17.22 6.91 26.98
CA VAL A 207 -18.35 7.07 27.91
C VAL A 207 -19.34 5.90 27.86
N VAL A 208 -19.38 5.13 26.77
CA VAL A 208 -20.25 3.96 26.63
C VAL A 208 -19.40 2.69 26.63
N PRO A 209 -19.52 1.83 27.65
CA PRO A 209 -18.80 0.56 27.70
C PRO A 209 -19.05 -0.26 26.42
N GLY A 210 -17.97 -0.81 25.85
CA GLY A 210 -18.02 -1.65 24.64
C GLY A 210 -17.87 -0.91 23.31
N LEU A 211 -18.26 0.37 23.18
CA LEU A 211 -18.12 1.11 21.91
C LEU A 211 -16.66 1.33 21.47
N PRO A 212 -15.69 1.63 22.35
CA PRO A 212 -14.28 1.65 21.95
C PRO A 212 -13.81 0.27 21.47
N GLY A 213 -14.33 -0.81 22.07
CA GLY A 213 -14.05 -2.19 21.66
C GLY A 213 -14.54 -2.51 20.25
N LEU A 214 -15.65 -1.90 19.80
CA LEU A 214 -16.12 -2.00 18.41
C LEU A 214 -15.10 -1.41 17.42
N PHE A 215 -14.48 -0.27 17.75
CA PHE A 215 -13.42 0.32 16.92
C PHE A 215 -12.16 -0.53 16.89
N VAL A 216 -11.70 -1.00 18.05
CA VAL A 216 -10.56 -1.92 18.11
C VAL A 216 -10.86 -3.16 17.27
N SER A 217 -12.06 -3.72 17.38
CA SER A 217 -12.48 -4.89 16.59
C SER A 217 -12.47 -4.61 15.08
N ALA A 218 -12.89 -3.41 14.65
CA ALA A 218 -12.84 -2.98 13.25
C ALA A 218 -11.41 -2.84 12.72
N VAL A 219 -10.50 -2.24 13.49
CA VAL A 219 -9.09 -2.10 13.09
C VAL A 219 -8.41 -3.48 13.01
N PHE A 220 -8.67 -4.37 13.97
CA PHE A 220 -8.19 -5.75 13.89
C PHE A 220 -8.81 -6.48 12.70
N SER A 221 -10.10 -6.32 12.46
CA SER A 221 -10.79 -6.93 11.31
C SER A 221 -10.14 -6.54 9.98
N ALA A 222 -9.84 -5.24 9.79
CA ALA A 222 -9.17 -4.73 8.59
C ALA A 222 -7.74 -5.27 8.44
N ALA A 223 -6.98 -5.30 9.55
CA ALA A 223 -5.61 -5.81 9.57
C ALA A 223 -5.55 -7.31 9.30
N LEU A 224 -6.36 -8.10 10.02
CA LEU A 224 -6.45 -9.56 9.86
C LEU A 224 -6.85 -9.92 8.42
N SER A 225 -7.93 -9.34 7.88
CA SER A 225 -8.34 -9.57 6.47
C SER A 225 -7.17 -9.43 5.49
N SER A 226 -6.38 -8.37 5.66
CA SER A 226 -5.25 -8.08 4.80
C SER A 226 -4.05 -8.99 5.05
N LEU A 227 -3.77 -9.33 6.30
CA LEU A 227 -2.71 -10.25 6.71
C LEU A 227 -2.95 -11.66 6.19
N SER A 228 -4.15 -12.23 6.39
CA SER A 228 -4.47 -13.56 5.87
C SER A 228 -4.41 -13.62 4.36
N THR A 229 -4.85 -12.56 3.69
CA THR A 229 -4.79 -12.47 2.23
C THR A 229 -3.35 -12.47 1.74
N LEU A 230 -2.47 -11.68 2.36
CA LEU A 230 -1.06 -11.65 2.01
C LEU A 230 -0.36 -12.98 2.33
N LEU A 231 -0.57 -13.53 3.52
CA LEU A 231 0.03 -14.79 3.98
C LEU A 231 -0.38 -15.97 3.11
N ASN A 232 -1.66 -16.06 2.74
CA ASN A 232 -2.15 -17.09 1.83
C ASN A 232 -1.49 -17.00 0.45
N SER A 233 -1.39 -15.79 -0.11
CA SER A 233 -0.74 -15.58 -1.40
C SER A 233 0.77 -15.82 -1.36
N LEU A 234 1.41 -15.46 -0.25
CA LEU A 234 2.82 -15.72 0.00
C LEU A 234 3.13 -17.20 0.07
N SER A 235 2.34 -17.96 0.83
CA SER A 235 2.47 -19.42 0.87
C SER A 235 2.30 -20.03 -0.51
N ALA A 236 1.32 -19.57 -1.29
CA ALA A 236 1.11 -20.06 -2.66
C ALA A 236 2.30 -19.74 -3.59
N VAL A 237 2.87 -18.53 -3.50
CA VAL A 237 4.04 -18.13 -4.30
C VAL A 237 5.27 -18.96 -3.92
N ILE A 238 5.55 -19.12 -2.63
CA ILE A 238 6.70 -19.93 -2.18
C ILE A 238 6.53 -21.38 -2.61
N LEU A 239 5.32 -21.92 -2.47
CA LEU A 239 5.00 -23.27 -2.90
C LEU A 239 5.23 -23.46 -4.41
N GLU A 240 4.59 -22.65 -5.26
CA GLU A 240 4.58 -22.86 -6.72
C GLU A 240 5.87 -22.43 -7.40
N ASP A 241 6.51 -21.34 -6.94
CA ASP A 241 7.66 -20.76 -7.62
C ASP A 241 9.01 -21.20 -7.06
N PHE A 242 9.09 -21.64 -5.79
CA PHE A 242 10.36 -21.99 -5.14
C PHE A 242 10.46 -23.46 -4.70
N VAL A 243 9.37 -24.05 -4.20
CA VAL A 243 9.37 -25.41 -3.64
C VAL A 243 9.06 -26.45 -4.71
N ARG A 244 7.92 -26.31 -5.40
CA ARG A 244 7.43 -27.26 -6.41
C ARG A 244 8.44 -27.54 -7.54
N PRO A 245 9.16 -26.53 -8.08
CA PRO A 245 10.17 -26.79 -9.11
C PRO A 245 11.33 -27.67 -8.63
N LYS A 246 11.63 -27.68 -7.33
CA LYS A 246 12.72 -28.48 -6.73
C LYS A 246 12.27 -29.87 -6.26
N MET A 247 10.98 -30.04 -5.94
CA MET A 247 10.43 -31.30 -5.39
C MET A 247 9.80 -32.23 -6.44
N GLY A 248 9.71 -31.81 -7.71
CA GLY A 248 9.16 -32.64 -8.80
C GLY A 248 7.62 -32.63 -8.89
N LYS A 249 7.07 -33.28 -9.93
CA LYS A 249 5.66 -33.12 -10.38
C LYS A 249 4.58 -33.63 -9.41
N SER A 250 4.91 -34.44 -8.40
CA SER A 250 3.92 -35.09 -7.54
C SER A 250 4.22 -34.88 -6.05
N MET A 251 3.94 -33.69 -5.53
CA MET A 251 3.89 -33.50 -4.08
C MET A 251 2.57 -34.06 -3.53
N LYS A 252 2.64 -34.85 -2.45
CA LYS A 252 1.44 -35.26 -1.70
C LYS A 252 0.74 -34.03 -1.12
N GLU A 253 -0.58 -34.05 -1.04
CA GLU A 253 -1.38 -32.95 -0.47
C GLU A 253 -0.94 -32.60 0.97
N SER A 254 -0.51 -33.59 1.75
CA SER A 254 0.04 -33.37 3.09
C SER A 254 1.30 -32.50 3.09
N HIS A 255 2.18 -32.65 2.11
CA HIS A 255 3.42 -31.88 1.99
C HIS A 255 3.12 -30.46 1.50
N VAL A 256 2.14 -30.32 0.59
CA VAL A 256 1.62 -29.01 0.17
C VAL A 256 1.06 -28.26 1.37
N ALA A 257 0.16 -28.88 2.14
CA ALA A 257 -0.45 -28.27 3.31
C ALA A 257 0.60 -27.92 4.39
N LEU A 258 1.55 -28.81 4.65
CA LEU A 258 2.64 -28.56 5.60
C LEU A 258 3.51 -27.38 5.16
N THR A 259 3.92 -27.35 3.89
CA THR A 259 4.73 -26.25 3.33
C THR A 259 4.00 -24.91 3.45
N MET A 260 2.72 -24.87 3.06
CA MET A 260 1.91 -23.66 3.15
C MET A 260 1.82 -23.15 4.59
N ARG A 261 1.60 -24.04 5.57
CA ARG A 261 1.52 -23.70 7.01
C ARG A 261 2.86 -23.23 7.57
N LEU A 262 3.96 -23.90 7.24
CA LEU A 262 5.30 -23.52 7.68
C LEU A 262 5.67 -22.12 7.18
N VAL A 263 5.34 -21.79 5.92
CA VAL A 263 5.56 -20.44 5.39
C VAL A 263 4.79 -19.40 6.21
N VAL A 264 3.49 -19.63 6.50
CA VAL A 264 2.71 -18.69 7.31
C VAL A 264 3.35 -18.49 8.69
N ILE A 265 3.75 -19.57 9.35
CA ILE A 265 4.37 -19.51 10.68
C ILE A 265 5.69 -18.74 10.65
N ILE A 266 6.59 -19.04 9.71
CA ILE A 266 7.91 -18.41 9.61
C ILE A 266 7.78 -16.90 9.37
N PHE A 267 6.93 -16.48 8.43
CA PHE A 267 6.74 -15.07 8.13
C PHE A 267 5.92 -14.33 9.19
N GLY A 268 5.01 -15.03 9.87
CA GLY A 268 4.33 -14.52 11.06
C GLY A 268 5.34 -14.20 12.17
N ILE A 269 6.20 -15.15 12.52
CA ILE A 269 7.25 -14.95 13.54
C ILE A 269 8.23 -13.85 13.14
N SER A 270 8.70 -13.82 11.89
CA SER A 270 9.64 -12.79 11.44
C SER A 270 9.07 -11.38 11.55
N SER A 271 7.75 -11.23 11.36
CA SER A 271 7.10 -9.93 11.50
C SER A 271 7.08 -9.41 12.93
N ILE A 272 7.02 -10.28 13.96
CA ILE A 272 7.07 -9.87 15.37
C ILE A 272 8.38 -9.10 15.64
N PHE A 273 9.51 -9.59 15.13
CA PHE A 273 10.80 -8.90 15.25
C PHE A 273 10.85 -7.60 14.43
N MET A 274 10.26 -7.60 13.23
CA MET A 274 10.25 -6.40 12.39
C MET A 274 9.33 -5.28 12.91
N VAL A 275 8.35 -5.58 13.78
CA VAL A 275 7.55 -4.53 14.45
C VAL A 275 8.43 -3.57 15.25
N TYR A 276 9.52 -4.05 15.88
CA TYR A 276 10.48 -3.19 16.58
C TYR A 276 11.16 -2.17 15.66
N VAL A 277 11.32 -2.50 14.39
CA VAL A 277 11.87 -1.59 13.39
C VAL A 277 10.78 -0.62 12.94
N VAL A 278 9.59 -1.12 12.59
CA VAL A 278 8.46 -0.31 12.12
C VAL A 278 8.09 0.77 13.13
N GLU A 279 8.12 0.47 14.42
CA GLU A 279 7.87 1.48 15.46
C GLU A 279 8.94 2.56 15.54
N LYS A 280 10.12 2.46 14.92
CA LYS A 280 11.08 3.58 14.90
C LYS A 280 10.96 4.43 13.65
N LEU A 281 10.11 4.03 12.71
CA LEU A 281 9.92 4.70 11.43
C LEU A 281 8.79 5.73 11.50
N GLY A 282 8.68 6.55 10.44
CA GLY A 282 7.74 7.66 10.36
C GLY A 282 6.27 7.24 10.26
N MET A 283 5.44 8.13 9.69
CA MET A 283 4.00 7.91 9.52
C MET A 283 3.70 6.62 8.76
N VAL A 284 2.83 5.77 9.33
CA VAL A 284 2.56 4.42 8.81
C VAL A 284 2.09 4.43 7.35
N LEU A 285 1.19 5.35 6.99
CA LEU A 285 0.68 5.48 5.62
C LEU A 285 1.80 5.73 4.61
N GLN A 286 2.66 6.71 4.89
CA GLN A 286 3.77 7.09 4.01
C GLN A 286 4.81 5.98 3.93
N LEU A 287 5.15 5.36 5.07
CA LEU A 287 6.07 4.23 5.14
C LEU A 287 5.58 3.07 4.25
N SER A 288 4.31 2.68 4.44
CA SER A 288 3.68 1.60 3.68
C SER A 288 3.66 1.89 2.18
N ALA A 289 3.29 3.11 1.78
CA ALA A 289 3.22 3.48 0.37
C ALA A 289 4.61 3.56 -0.30
N THR A 290 5.61 4.08 0.42
CA THR A 290 7.00 4.18 -0.07
C THR A 290 7.57 2.79 -0.33
N LEU A 291 7.49 1.89 0.65
CA LEU A 291 8.07 0.55 0.57
C LEU A 291 7.36 -0.36 -0.43
N GLN A 292 6.03 -0.24 -0.55
CA GLN A 292 5.29 -0.97 -1.59
C GLN A 292 5.68 -0.49 -2.98
N SER A 293 5.79 0.83 -3.18
CA SER A 293 6.11 1.41 -4.47
C SER A 293 7.54 1.13 -4.93
N SER A 294 8.51 1.08 -4.03
CA SER A 294 9.90 0.76 -4.40
C SER A 294 10.09 -0.69 -4.85
N LEU A 295 9.21 -1.61 -4.41
CA LEU A 295 9.23 -3.02 -4.81
C LEU A 295 8.34 -3.31 -6.02
N TYR A 296 7.13 -2.78 -6.04
CA TYR A 296 6.17 -3.03 -7.13
C TYR A 296 6.28 -2.06 -8.30
N GLY A 297 6.90 -0.89 -8.14
CA GLY A 297 7.20 0.01 -9.25
C GLY A 297 8.04 -0.68 -10.34
N PRO A 298 9.20 -1.27 -9.99
CA PRO A 298 9.98 -2.05 -10.95
C PRO A 298 9.20 -3.20 -11.58
N MET A 299 8.36 -3.88 -10.80
CA MET A 299 7.51 -4.98 -11.27
C MET A 299 6.44 -4.50 -12.26
N LEU A 300 5.84 -3.32 -12.03
CA LEU A 300 4.96 -2.64 -12.99
C LEU A 300 5.68 -2.34 -14.29
N GLY A 301 6.93 -1.89 -14.23
CA GLY A 301 7.76 -1.73 -15.41
C GLY A 301 7.95 -3.04 -16.18
N VAL A 302 8.26 -4.15 -15.49
CA VAL A 302 8.42 -5.48 -16.12
C VAL A 302 7.15 -5.92 -16.85
N PHE A 303 5.99 -5.85 -16.20
CA PHE A 303 4.72 -6.22 -16.82
C PHE A 303 4.37 -5.30 -17.99
N THR A 304 4.67 -4.00 -17.88
CA THR A 304 4.45 -3.02 -18.95
C THR A 304 5.31 -3.33 -20.17
N VAL A 305 6.61 -3.59 -19.96
CA VAL A 305 7.52 -4.00 -21.03
C VAL A 305 7.03 -5.29 -21.68
N GLY A 306 6.69 -6.32 -20.90
CA GLY A 306 6.23 -7.60 -21.42
C GLY A 306 4.94 -7.52 -22.24
N MET A 307 3.97 -6.71 -21.83
CA MET A 307 2.68 -6.60 -22.52
C MET A 307 2.71 -5.64 -23.72
N LEU A 308 3.57 -4.62 -23.69
CA LEU A 308 3.51 -3.50 -24.63
C LEU A 308 4.72 -3.38 -25.56
N MET A 309 5.85 -4.00 -25.23
CA MET A 309 7.13 -3.81 -25.92
C MET A 309 7.72 -5.15 -26.38
N PRO A 310 7.13 -5.81 -27.39
CA PRO A 310 7.55 -7.15 -27.84
C PRO A 310 8.99 -7.22 -28.40
N TRP A 311 9.61 -6.08 -28.68
CA TRP A 311 11.01 -6.00 -29.14
C TRP A 311 12.05 -6.07 -28.00
N VAL A 312 11.61 -6.02 -26.73
CA VAL A 312 12.50 -6.01 -25.56
C VAL A 312 12.68 -7.43 -25.03
N GLY A 313 13.92 -7.92 -25.10
CA GLY A 313 14.29 -9.27 -24.65
C GLY A 313 14.22 -9.50 -23.14
N GLU A 314 14.24 -10.79 -22.75
CA GLU A 314 14.27 -11.20 -21.34
C GLU A 314 15.49 -10.62 -20.59
N LYS A 315 16.68 -10.72 -21.18
CA LYS A 315 17.93 -10.22 -20.58
C LYS A 315 17.87 -8.71 -20.32
N SER A 316 17.39 -7.95 -21.31
CA SER A 316 17.23 -6.50 -21.21
C SER A 316 16.22 -6.10 -20.14
N THR A 317 15.08 -6.81 -20.08
CA THR A 317 14.05 -6.60 -19.05
C THR A 317 14.59 -6.91 -17.65
N PHE A 318 15.37 -7.99 -17.49
CA PHE A 318 15.97 -8.38 -16.22
C PHE A 318 16.93 -7.32 -15.71
N VAL A 319 17.87 -6.85 -16.55
CA VAL A 319 18.82 -5.77 -16.19
C VAL A 319 18.06 -4.49 -15.82
N GLY A 320 17.08 -4.08 -16.64
CA GLY A 320 16.25 -2.91 -16.33
C GLY A 320 15.57 -3.01 -14.98
N SER A 321 15.00 -4.17 -14.67
CA SER A 321 14.28 -4.39 -13.42
C SER A 321 15.18 -4.43 -12.17
N ILE A 322 16.39 -4.99 -12.27
CA ILE A 322 17.37 -5.00 -11.17
C ILE A 322 17.88 -3.60 -10.91
N CYS A 323 18.30 -2.87 -11.94
CA CYS A 323 18.81 -1.51 -11.78
C CYS A 323 17.74 -0.59 -11.19
N ALA A 324 16.49 -0.69 -11.67
CA ALA A 324 15.37 0.06 -11.11
C ALA A 324 15.09 -0.31 -9.64
N PHE A 325 15.09 -1.60 -9.30
CA PHE A 325 14.90 -2.06 -7.92
C PHE A 325 15.99 -1.53 -6.98
N LEU A 326 17.27 -1.67 -7.34
CA LEU A 326 18.37 -1.18 -6.51
C LEU A 326 18.33 0.34 -6.33
N THR A 327 18.01 1.07 -7.41
CA THR A 327 17.86 2.54 -7.36
C THR A 327 16.69 2.92 -6.45
N MET A 328 15.53 2.28 -6.61
CA MET A 328 14.34 2.56 -5.78
C MET A 328 14.52 2.15 -4.33
N ALA A 329 15.25 1.08 -4.05
CA ALA A 329 15.62 0.68 -2.69
C ALA A 329 16.52 1.73 -2.05
N TRP A 330 17.53 2.21 -2.78
CA TRP A 330 18.40 3.31 -2.32
C TRP A 330 17.60 4.59 -2.04
N ILE A 331 16.70 5.00 -2.95
CA ILE A 331 15.83 6.18 -2.74
C ILE A 331 14.96 5.98 -1.50
N ALA A 332 14.29 4.83 -1.36
CA ALA A 332 13.37 4.56 -0.25
C ALA A 332 14.08 4.57 1.11
N VAL A 333 15.27 3.96 1.21
CA VAL A 333 16.06 3.94 2.46
C VAL A 333 16.50 5.35 2.84
N ASN A 334 17.06 6.12 1.90
CA ASN A 334 17.46 7.50 2.16
C ASN A 334 16.27 8.39 2.52
N ALA A 335 15.11 8.19 1.89
CA ALA A 335 13.89 8.88 2.28
C ALA A 335 13.47 8.57 3.73
N GLN A 336 13.61 7.32 4.19
CA GLN A 336 13.32 6.98 5.58
C GLN A 336 14.35 7.60 6.55
N ILE A 337 15.64 7.55 6.21
CA ILE A 337 16.69 8.19 7.01
C ILE A 337 16.45 9.69 7.11
N ALA A 338 16.08 10.36 6.01
CA ALA A 338 15.77 11.79 6.00
C ALA A 338 14.57 12.12 6.90
N ASN A 339 13.51 11.29 6.84
CA ASN A 339 12.34 11.45 7.71
C ASN A 339 12.68 11.25 9.20
N VAL A 340 13.53 10.27 9.55
CA VAL A 340 13.91 9.98 10.94
C VAL A 340 14.87 11.03 11.51
N THR A 341 15.87 11.44 10.72
CA THR A 341 16.84 12.48 11.11
C THR A 341 16.22 13.88 11.16
N GLY A 342 15.03 14.05 10.58
CA GLY A 342 14.33 15.33 10.54
C GLY A 342 14.96 16.35 9.58
N SER A 343 15.86 15.90 8.69
CA SER A 343 16.45 16.75 7.64
C SER A 343 15.41 17.28 6.65
N PHE A 344 14.24 16.64 6.58
CA PHE A 344 13.09 17.10 5.82
C PHE A 344 11.82 17.02 6.68
N ARG A 345 11.21 18.17 6.98
CA ARG A 345 9.93 18.27 7.71
C ARG A 345 8.92 19.02 6.87
N HIS A 346 7.77 18.39 6.63
CA HIS A 346 6.66 19.05 5.97
C HIS A 346 6.07 20.15 6.85
N LYS A 347 5.87 21.35 6.27
CA LYS A 347 5.16 22.45 6.91
C LYS A 347 3.82 21.98 7.48
N LYS A 348 3.65 22.16 8.79
CA LYS A 348 2.39 21.87 9.48
C LYS A 348 1.50 23.11 9.38
N LEU A 349 0.21 22.88 9.18
CA LEU A 349 -0.78 23.93 9.38
C LEU A 349 -0.87 24.27 10.88
N PRO A 350 -1.15 25.54 11.24
CA PRO A 350 -1.16 25.99 12.62
C PRO A 350 -2.15 25.20 13.48
N VAL A 351 -1.79 25.05 14.75
CA VAL A 351 -2.54 24.35 15.79
C VAL A 351 -2.48 25.17 17.08
N SER A 352 -3.47 25.01 17.96
CA SER A 352 -3.53 25.72 19.24
C SER A 352 -3.45 24.74 20.40
N VAL A 353 -2.89 25.21 21.52
CA VAL A 353 -2.88 24.53 22.83
C VAL A 353 -3.55 25.37 23.92
N GLY A 354 -4.21 26.46 23.55
CA GLY A 354 -4.67 27.49 24.48
C GLY A 354 -5.78 27.05 25.43
N ASN A 355 -6.48 25.95 25.13
CA ASN A 355 -7.62 25.47 25.92
C ASN A 355 -7.46 24.00 26.34
N CYS A 356 -6.22 23.57 26.61
CA CYS A 356 -5.96 22.23 27.15
C CYS A 356 -6.28 22.17 28.64
N ASP A 357 -6.96 21.10 29.04
CA ASP A 357 -7.46 20.83 30.40
C ASP A 357 -6.49 19.99 31.26
N TYR A 358 -5.27 19.74 30.77
CA TYR A 358 -4.24 18.95 31.42
C TYR A 358 -2.88 19.67 31.39
N GLU A 359 -1.98 19.28 32.29
CA GLU A 359 -0.62 19.82 32.36
C GLU A 359 0.26 19.27 31.23
N PHE A 360 1.02 20.13 30.58
CA PHE A 360 1.94 19.77 29.50
C PHE A 360 3.16 20.68 29.48
N ASP A 361 4.25 20.19 28.88
CA ASP A 361 5.49 20.95 28.73
C ASP A 361 5.37 22.01 27.62
N MET A 362 5.36 23.29 28.01
CA MET A 362 5.28 24.41 27.07
C MET A 362 6.51 24.49 26.14
N ASN A 363 7.69 24.02 26.58
CA ASN A 363 8.88 23.99 25.73
C ASN A 363 8.70 23.02 24.56
N ARG A 364 7.95 21.94 24.76
CA ARG A 364 7.60 21.00 23.70
C ARG A 364 6.73 21.66 22.63
N TYR A 365 5.75 22.49 23.03
CA TYR A 365 4.92 23.26 22.12
C TYR A 365 5.71 24.34 21.37
N LEU A 366 6.59 25.07 22.07
CA LEU A 366 7.44 26.09 21.44
C LEU A 366 8.41 25.46 20.42
N ASN A 367 8.97 24.28 20.73
CA ASN A 367 9.79 23.51 19.80
C ASN A 367 8.99 22.93 18.62
N SER A 368 7.70 22.60 18.81
CA SER A 368 6.86 22.07 17.73
C SER A 368 6.38 23.15 16.76
N THR A 369 6.28 24.40 17.22
CA THR A 369 5.83 25.57 16.44
C THR A 369 6.97 26.40 15.84
N SER A 370 8.17 26.35 16.40
CA SER A 370 9.38 27.02 15.89
C SER A 370 10.05 26.30 14.70
N GLU A 371 9.46 25.22 14.19
CA GLU A 371 9.99 24.45 13.05
C GLU A 371 9.99 25.27 11.75
N GLN A 372 11.13 25.94 11.48
CA GLN A 372 11.43 26.49 10.16
C GLN A 372 11.75 25.38 9.15
N GLU A 373 11.26 25.53 7.92
CA GLU A 373 11.68 24.71 6.78
C GLU A 373 13.18 24.91 6.53
N HIS A 374 14.02 23.99 6.98
CA HIS A 374 15.38 23.86 6.46
C HIS A 374 15.32 23.20 5.08
N HIS A 375 15.04 23.98 4.04
CA HIS A 375 15.26 23.55 2.65
C HIS A 375 16.76 23.58 2.35
N SER A 376 17.52 22.60 2.85
CA SER A 376 18.89 22.38 2.39
C SER A 376 18.91 21.36 1.25
N GLY A 377 18.54 21.80 0.05
CA GLY A 377 18.75 21.08 -1.21
C GLY A 377 17.57 20.28 -1.77
N SER A 378 17.44 20.26 -3.10
CA SER A 378 16.51 19.41 -3.84
C SER A 378 17.12 18.02 -4.05
N SER A 379 16.85 17.09 -3.15
CA SER A 379 17.31 15.71 -3.31
C SER A 379 16.21 14.82 -3.91
N VAL A 380 16.62 13.77 -4.63
CA VAL A 380 15.73 12.80 -5.30
C VAL A 380 14.78 12.09 -4.31
N TYR A 381 15.16 11.99 -3.04
CA TYR A 381 14.31 11.41 -1.98
C TYR A 381 13.26 12.37 -1.42
N HIS A 382 13.23 13.65 -1.83
CA HIS A 382 12.16 14.60 -1.49
C HIS A 382 10.93 14.48 -2.41
N VAL A 383 10.99 13.63 -3.45
CA VAL A 383 9.85 13.36 -4.32
C VAL A 383 8.70 12.76 -3.52
N SER A 384 7.46 13.13 -3.86
CA SER A 384 6.26 12.56 -3.27
C SER A 384 6.27 11.03 -3.36
N PHE A 385 6.01 10.37 -2.23
CA PHE A 385 5.96 8.91 -2.13
C PHE A 385 4.93 8.26 -3.08
N LEU A 386 3.91 9.02 -3.53
CA LEU A 386 2.93 8.54 -4.51
C LEU A 386 3.53 8.36 -5.92
N LEU A 387 4.59 9.11 -6.25
CA LEU A 387 5.27 9.03 -7.54
C LEU A 387 6.31 7.91 -7.61
N TYR A 388 6.63 7.25 -6.49
CA TYR A 388 7.67 6.22 -6.44
C TYR A 388 7.34 5.03 -7.33
N ALA A 389 6.06 4.66 -7.44
CA ALA A 389 5.61 3.58 -8.30
C ALA A 389 5.86 3.90 -9.77
N MET A 390 5.57 5.16 -10.16
CA MET A 390 5.85 5.68 -11.50
C MET A 390 7.34 5.71 -11.77
N LEU A 391 8.15 6.27 -10.86
CA LEU A 391 9.60 6.30 -10.99
C LEU A 391 10.20 4.89 -11.18
N GLY A 392 9.79 3.92 -10.34
CA GLY A 392 10.25 2.54 -10.47
C GLY A 392 9.87 1.91 -11.80
N ALA A 393 8.64 2.14 -12.28
CA ALA A 393 8.18 1.61 -13.56
C ALA A 393 8.93 2.26 -14.74
N SER A 394 9.08 3.59 -14.71
CA SER A 394 9.79 4.36 -15.73
C SER A 394 11.26 3.96 -15.80
N LEU A 395 11.95 3.80 -14.67
CA LEU A 395 13.34 3.33 -14.63
C LEU A 395 13.49 1.96 -15.27
N THR A 396 12.62 1.00 -14.93
CA THR A 396 12.65 -0.33 -15.54
C THR A 396 12.47 -0.24 -17.05
N ILE A 397 11.48 0.53 -17.52
CA ILE A 397 11.16 0.66 -18.95
C ILE A 397 12.34 1.31 -19.71
N ILE A 398 12.88 2.41 -19.19
CA ILE A 398 13.98 3.15 -19.83
C ILE A 398 15.23 2.28 -19.90
N ILE A 399 15.66 1.70 -18.77
CA ILE A 399 16.87 0.89 -18.72
C ILE A 399 16.71 -0.39 -19.54
N ALA A 400 15.53 -1.01 -19.54
CA ALA A 400 15.28 -2.18 -20.38
C ALA A 400 15.37 -1.85 -21.86
N ASN A 401 14.85 -0.71 -22.31
CA ASN A 401 15.01 -0.29 -23.70
C ASN A 401 16.48 0.04 -24.03
N LEU A 402 17.21 0.71 -23.14
CA LEU A 402 18.64 0.97 -23.35
C LEU A 402 19.46 -0.32 -23.42
N ALA A 403 19.13 -1.32 -22.60
CA ALA A 403 19.79 -2.61 -22.59
C ALA A 403 19.57 -3.40 -23.91
N THR A 404 18.54 -3.08 -24.71
CA THR A 404 18.36 -3.70 -26.05
C THR A 404 19.48 -3.33 -27.02
N PHE A 405 20.16 -2.20 -26.84
CA PHE A 405 21.32 -1.85 -27.66
C PHE A 405 22.54 -2.74 -27.37
N VAL A 406 22.59 -3.36 -26.18
CA VAL A 406 23.69 -4.22 -25.75
C VAL A 406 23.37 -5.69 -26.00
N PHE A 407 22.18 -6.15 -25.61
CA PHE A 407 21.79 -7.56 -25.72
C PHE A 407 21.09 -7.91 -27.03
N GLY A 408 20.84 -6.93 -27.90
CA GLY A 408 20.06 -7.09 -29.11
C GLY A 408 18.55 -6.95 -28.88
N ARG A 409 17.81 -6.73 -29.96
CA ARG A 409 16.35 -6.73 -29.97
C ARG A 409 15.83 -8.15 -30.11
N GLN A 410 14.73 -8.46 -29.42
CA GLN A 410 14.03 -9.73 -29.57
C GLN A 410 13.21 -9.71 -30.87
N ASP A 411 13.17 -10.84 -31.59
CA ASP A 411 12.24 -11.00 -32.71
C ASP A 411 10.81 -11.08 -32.17
N VAL A 412 9.95 -10.20 -32.71
CA VAL A 412 8.54 -10.10 -32.33
C VAL A 412 7.78 -11.39 -32.68
N LYS A 413 8.28 -12.20 -33.63
CA LYS A 413 7.67 -13.47 -34.02
C LYS A 413 7.76 -14.55 -32.94
N ASP A 414 8.75 -14.46 -32.06
CA ASP A 414 8.98 -15.43 -30.98
C ASP A 414 8.11 -15.16 -29.74
N VAL A 415 7.38 -14.04 -29.75
CA VAL A 415 6.51 -13.63 -28.64
C VAL A 415 5.10 -14.17 -28.85
N ASP A 416 4.57 -14.84 -27.84
CA ASP A 416 3.18 -15.28 -27.83
C ASP A 416 2.23 -14.07 -27.92
N GLU A 417 1.45 -14.01 -29.01
CA GLU A 417 0.53 -12.91 -29.26
C GLU A 417 -0.52 -12.78 -28.14
N GLU A 418 -0.93 -13.88 -27.49
CA GLU A 418 -1.96 -13.86 -26.44
C GLU A 418 -1.53 -13.09 -25.19
N LEU A 419 -0.22 -12.96 -24.96
CA LEU A 419 0.36 -12.24 -23.83
C LEU A 419 0.45 -10.72 -24.07
N LEU A 420 0.26 -10.27 -25.32
CA LEU A 420 0.34 -8.86 -25.70
C LEU A 420 -0.99 -8.15 -25.51
N ALA A 421 -0.94 -6.84 -25.26
CA ALA A 421 -2.16 -6.05 -25.14
C ALA A 421 -2.97 -6.07 -26.47
N PRO A 422 -4.32 -6.09 -26.43
CA PRO A 422 -5.15 -6.25 -27.63
C PRO A 422 -4.87 -5.21 -28.74
N PHE A 423 -4.51 -3.98 -28.37
CA PHE A 423 -4.17 -2.94 -29.34
C PHE A 423 -2.80 -3.15 -30.00
N VAL A 424 -1.83 -3.73 -29.27
CA VAL A 424 -0.53 -4.14 -29.81
C VAL A 424 -0.72 -5.31 -30.77
N GLN A 425 -1.52 -6.30 -30.39
CA GLN A 425 -1.88 -7.41 -31.30
C GLN A 425 -2.51 -6.90 -32.61
N ARG A 426 -3.47 -5.96 -32.52
CA ARG A 426 -4.10 -5.34 -33.71
C ARG A 426 -3.07 -4.65 -34.60
N TYR A 427 -2.12 -3.93 -34.00
CA TYR A 427 -1.05 -3.26 -34.74
C TYR A 427 -0.10 -4.26 -35.42
N LEU A 428 0.32 -5.31 -34.71
CA LEU A 428 1.20 -6.35 -35.26
C LEU A 428 0.55 -7.16 -36.38
N ARG A 429 -0.73 -7.52 -36.23
CA ARG A 429 -1.49 -8.22 -37.28
C ARG A 429 -1.68 -7.38 -38.53
N LYS A 430 -1.89 -6.06 -38.36
CA LYS A 430 -1.96 -5.12 -39.48
C LYS A 430 -0.64 -5.10 -40.26
N ASN A 431 0.51 -5.04 -39.59
CA ASN A 431 1.82 -5.07 -40.26
C ASN A 431 2.14 -6.43 -40.91
N LYS A 432 1.84 -7.56 -40.27
CA LYS A 432 1.97 -8.90 -40.89
C LYS A 432 1.12 -9.02 -42.17
N TYR A 433 -0.08 -8.44 -42.18
CA TYR A 433 -0.93 -8.39 -43.36
C TYR A 433 -0.28 -7.60 -44.51
N TYR A 434 0.38 -6.47 -44.23
CA TYR A 434 1.10 -5.71 -45.25
C TYR A 434 2.37 -6.43 -45.76
N GLU A 435 3.17 -7.05 -44.89
CA GLU A 435 4.35 -7.85 -45.30
C GLU A 435 3.94 -9.05 -46.20
N GLY A 436 2.84 -9.74 -45.87
CA GLY A 436 2.31 -10.84 -46.68
C GLY A 436 1.81 -10.40 -48.07
N VAL A 437 1.33 -9.16 -48.20
CA VAL A 437 0.88 -8.57 -49.48
C VAL A 437 2.06 -8.11 -50.34
N GLU A 438 3.13 -7.57 -49.75
CA GLU A 438 4.34 -7.19 -50.48
C GLU A 438 5.16 -8.40 -50.96
N LEU A 439 5.24 -9.47 -50.17
CA LEU A 439 5.94 -10.70 -50.57
C LEU A 439 5.22 -11.42 -51.72
N LYS A 440 3.87 -11.45 -51.74
CA LYS A 440 3.11 -12.02 -52.87
C LYS A 440 3.21 -11.22 -54.17
N LYS A 441 3.57 -9.93 -54.11
CA LYS A 441 3.77 -9.11 -55.32
C LYS A 441 5.17 -9.21 -55.92
N ARG A 442 6.15 -9.81 -55.24
CA ARG A 442 7.54 -9.91 -55.71
C ARG A 442 7.95 -11.27 -56.29
N THR A 443 7.11 -12.31 -56.20
CA THR A 443 7.47 -13.68 -56.64
C THR A 443 6.96 -14.11 -58.02
N ASN A 444 6.39 -13.19 -58.82
CA ASN A 444 5.80 -13.55 -60.13
C ASN A 444 6.51 -12.95 -61.36
N ASN A 445 7.76 -12.48 -61.26
CA ASN A 445 8.54 -12.10 -62.44
C ASN A 445 10.00 -12.54 -62.28
N LEU A 446 10.29 -13.79 -62.68
CA LEU A 446 11.55 -14.24 -63.28
C LEU A 446 11.34 -15.60 -63.95
#